data_AF-A0A1D6NGU8-F1
#
_entry.id   AF-A0A1D6NGU8-F1
#
_cell.length_a   1.000
_cell.length_b   1.000
_cell.length_c   1.000
_cell.angle_alpha   90.00
_cell.angle_beta   90.00
_cell.angle_gamma   90.00
#
_symmetry.space_group_name_H-M   'P 1'
#
loop_
_entity.id
_entity.type
_entity.pdbx_description
1 polymer ?
#
loop_
_entity_poly.entity_id
_entity_poly.type
_entity_poly.pdbx_seq_one_letter_code
_entity_poly.pdbx_strand_id
1 'polypeptide(L)'
;MNDADVAKQIQQMVRFIRQEADEKANEISVSAEEEFNIEKLQLVEAEKKKIRQEYERKEKQVEVRKKIEYSMQLNASRIKVLQAQDDLVNKMKDDAMKELLLVSHNHHEYKNLLKDLIVQGLLRLKEPAVLLRCRKEDHHHVESVLHSAKHEYASKADVHEPEIFVDHDVYLPPAPSHHDAHGQFW
;
A
#
# COMPACT_ATOMS: atom_id res chain seq x y z
N MET A 1 50.95 77.39 -66.87
CA MET A 1 50.04 76.34 -66.40
C MET A 1 48.65 76.96 -66.33
N ASN A 2 47.63 76.25 -66.81
CA ASN A 2 46.29 76.79 -67.02
C ASN A 2 45.41 76.47 -65.79
N ASP A 3 44.86 77.47 -65.10
CA ASP A 3 44.09 77.30 -63.85
C ASP A 3 42.87 76.37 -64.01
N ALA A 4 42.31 76.28 -65.21
CA ALA A 4 41.21 75.38 -65.53
C ALA A 4 41.59 73.89 -65.41
N ASP A 5 42.85 73.53 -65.65
CA ASP A 5 43.32 72.14 -65.56
C ASP A 5 43.57 71.75 -64.09
N VAL A 6 44.05 72.69 -63.27
CA VAL A 6 44.20 72.52 -61.82
C VAL A 6 42.83 72.32 -61.15
N ALA A 7 41.83 73.11 -61.54
CA ALA A 7 40.46 72.97 -61.03
C ALA A 7 39.83 71.61 -61.37
N LYS A 8 40.07 71.07 -62.57
CA LYS A 8 39.63 69.72 -62.97
C LYS A 8 40.29 68.63 -62.13
N GLN A 9 41.59 68.76 -61.86
CA GLN A 9 42.34 67.79 -61.06
C GLN A 9 41.84 67.76 -59.60
N ILE A 10 41.55 68.93 -59.02
CA ILE A 10 40.95 69.04 -57.68
C ILE A 10 39.55 68.41 -57.67
N GLN A 11 38.70 68.66 -58.67
CA GLN A 11 37.38 68.01 -58.77
C GLN A 11 37.48 66.49 -58.87
N GLN A 12 38.48 65.97 -59.59
CA GLN A 12 38.72 64.53 -59.70
C GLN A 12 39.16 63.95 -58.36
N MET A 13 40.03 64.62 -57.61
CA MET A 13 40.41 64.22 -56.25
C MET A 13 39.20 64.24 -55.30
N VAL A 14 38.35 65.27 -55.35
CA VAL A 14 37.13 65.33 -54.52
C VAL A 14 36.16 64.19 -54.85
N ARG A 15 36.02 63.83 -56.14
CA ARG A 15 35.22 62.66 -56.54
C ARG A 15 35.80 61.35 -56.00
N PHE A 16 37.12 61.19 -56.06
CA PHE A 16 37.79 60.00 -55.52
C PHE A 16 37.55 59.86 -54.02
N ILE A 17 37.74 60.95 -53.25
CA ILE A 17 37.52 60.96 -51.80
C ILE A 17 36.06 60.60 -51.46
N ARG A 18 35.09 61.11 -52.22
CA ARG A 18 33.67 60.77 -52.02
C ARG A 18 33.39 59.30 -52.33
N GLN A 19 33.93 58.79 -53.43
CA GLN A 19 33.75 57.38 -53.80
C GLN A 19 34.37 56.45 -52.75
N GLU A 20 35.57 56.77 -52.27
CA GLU A 20 36.24 55.99 -51.21
C GLU A 20 35.44 56.03 -49.90
N ALA A 21 34.87 57.19 -49.54
CA ALA A 21 33.98 57.30 -48.39
C ALA A 21 32.68 56.49 -48.54
N ASP A 22 32.07 56.51 -49.73
CA ASP A 22 30.85 55.75 -50.03
C ASP A 22 31.12 54.23 -50.02
N GLU A 23 32.24 53.79 -50.60
CA GLU A 23 32.67 52.38 -50.56
C GLU A 23 32.93 51.93 -49.12
N LYS A 24 33.61 52.76 -48.31
CA LYS A 24 33.86 52.44 -46.91
C LYS A 24 32.57 52.41 -46.07
N ALA A 25 31.63 53.32 -46.32
CA ALA A 25 30.34 53.32 -45.64
C ALA A 25 29.52 52.06 -45.99
N ASN A 26 29.53 51.65 -47.26
CA ASN A 26 28.87 50.42 -47.69
C ASN A 26 29.51 49.18 -47.08
N GLU A 27 30.85 49.10 -47.03
CA GLU A 27 31.57 47.99 -46.39
C GLU A 27 31.19 47.85 -44.91
N ILE A 28 31.16 48.97 -44.17
CA ILE A 28 30.73 49.00 -42.76
C ILE A 28 29.26 48.55 -42.63
N SER A 29 28.39 49.01 -43.52
CA SER A 29 26.96 48.65 -43.49
C SER A 29 26.75 47.16 -43.70
N VAL A 30 27.44 46.57 -44.69
CA VAL A 30 27.33 45.12 -44.99
C VAL A 30 27.91 44.31 -43.84
N SER A 31 29.09 44.69 -43.34
CA SER A 31 29.72 44.01 -42.20
C SER A 31 28.83 44.05 -40.95
N ALA A 32 28.20 45.19 -40.65
CA ALA A 32 27.30 45.33 -39.50
C ALA A 32 26.04 44.46 -39.65
N GLU A 33 25.50 44.32 -40.86
CA GLU A 33 24.33 43.46 -41.11
C GLU A 33 24.68 41.97 -40.99
N GLU A 34 25.87 41.56 -41.43
CA GLU A 34 26.38 40.20 -41.24
C GLU A 34 26.57 39.87 -39.76
N GLU A 35 27.25 40.74 -39.01
CA GLU A 35 27.46 40.59 -37.57
C GLU A 35 26.14 40.53 -36.80
N PHE A 36 25.20 41.43 -37.11
CA PHE A 36 23.86 41.42 -36.50
C PHE A 36 23.14 40.08 -36.71
N ASN A 37 23.18 39.54 -37.92
CA ASN A 37 22.53 38.28 -38.24
C ASN A 37 23.18 37.10 -37.49
N ILE A 38 24.51 37.10 -37.37
CA ILE A 38 25.26 36.08 -36.64
C ILE A 38 24.92 36.13 -35.14
N GLU A 39 25.00 37.30 -34.50
CA GLU A 39 24.70 37.45 -33.07
C GLU A 39 23.25 37.11 -32.76
N LYS A 40 22.31 37.59 -33.58
CA LYS A 40 20.89 37.25 -33.46
C LYS A 40 20.68 35.73 -33.52
N LEU A 41 21.30 35.05 -34.48
CA LEU A 41 21.17 33.61 -34.62
C LEU A 41 21.74 32.88 -33.39
N GLN A 42 22.92 33.29 -32.92
CA GLN A 42 23.56 32.71 -31.74
C GLN A 42 22.70 32.87 -30.48
N LEU A 43 22.13 34.06 -30.24
CA LEU A 43 21.24 34.31 -29.11
C LEU A 43 19.98 33.43 -29.18
N VAL A 44 19.36 33.34 -30.36
CA VAL A 44 18.16 32.52 -30.56
C VAL A 44 18.46 31.02 -30.37
N GLU A 45 19.58 30.53 -30.90
CA GLU A 45 19.96 29.12 -30.75
C GLU A 45 20.32 28.76 -29.30
N ALA A 46 21.01 29.65 -28.59
CA ALA A 46 21.34 29.48 -27.19
C ALA A 46 20.07 29.37 -26.32
N GLU A 47 19.09 30.25 -26.52
CA GLU A 47 17.83 30.18 -25.76
C GLU A 47 16.95 29.00 -26.18
N LYS A 48 16.88 28.66 -27.48
CA LYS A 48 16.21 27.43 -27.93
C LYS A 48 16.80 26.19 -27.27
N LYS A 49 18.12 26.12 -27.10
CA LYS A 49 18.80 25.02 -26.42
C LYS A 49 18.41 24.94 -24.95
N LYS A 50 18.39 26.07 -24.23
CA LYS A 50 17.94 26.12 -22.82
C LYS A 50 16.49 25.67 -22.66
N ILE A 51 15.58 26.19 -23.50
CA ILE A 51 14.17 25.81 -23.48
C ILE A 51 14.01 24.30 -23.73
N ARG A 52 14.69 23.73 -24.73
CA ARG A 52 14.64 22.28 -24.99
C ARG A 52 15.07 21.45 -23.77
N GLN A 53 16.16 21.83 -23.10
CA GLN A 53 16.64 21.13 -21.91
C GLN A 53 15.66 21.22 -20.74
N GLU A 54 15.02 22.38 -20.56
CA GLU A 54 14.00 22.56 -19.52
C GLU A 54 12.76 21.68 -19.77
N TYR A 55 12.28 21.65 -21.01
CA TYR A 55 11.12 20.82 -21.39
C TYR A 55 11.43 19.33 -21.30
N GLU A 56 12.63 18.89 -21.65
CA GLU A 56 13.05 17.50 -21.48
C GLU A 56 13.05 17.09 -20.00
N ARG A 57 13.48 17.97 -19.09
CA ARG A 57 13.40 17.73 -17.64
C ARG A 57 11.95 17.66 -17.16
N LYS A 58 11.10 18.58 -17.61
CA LYS A 58 9.66 18.60 -17.27
C LYS A 58 8.96 17.33 -17.77
N GLU A 59 9.25 16.89 -18.98
CA GLU A 59 8.70 15.67 -19.56
C GLU A 59 9.07 14.44 -18.73
N LYS A 60 10.36 14.27 -18.40
CA LYS A 60 10.83 13.18 -17.52
C LYS A 60 10.15 13.21 -16.15
N GLN A 61 9.96 14.39 -15.56
CA GLN A 61 9.28 14.52 -14.27
C GLN A 61 7.80 14.09 -14.35
N VAL A 62 7.10 14.48 -15.41
CA VAL A 62 5.70 14.09 -15.65
C VAL A 62 5.61 12.57 -15.87
N GLU A 63 6.53 11.98 -16.62
CA GLU A 63 6.56 10.53 -16.86
C GLU A 63 6.75 9.74 -15.56
N VAL A 64 7.70 10.16 -14.71
CA VAL A 64 7.91 9.55 -13.39
C VAL A 64 6.67 9.69 -12.52
N ARG A 65 6.06 10.89 -12.47
CA ARG A 65 4.84 11.12 -11.69
C ARG A 65 3.69 10.23 -12.16
N LYS A 66 3.52 10.06 -13.47
CA LYS A 66 2.51 9.17 -14.05
C LYS A 66 2.74 7.71 -13.65
N LYS A 67 3.99 7.23 -13.63
CA LYS A 67 4.33 5.87 -13.17
C LYS A 67 4.01 5.67 -11.70
N ILE A 68 4.34 6.64 -10.85
CA ILE A 68 4.03 6.61 -9.41
C ILE A 68 2.52 6.56 -9.20
N GLU A 69 1.77 7.45 -9.85
CA GLU A 69 0.31 7.51 -9.72
C GLU A 69 -0.36 6.20 -10.17
N TYR A 70 0.07 5.66 -11.30
CA TYR A 70 -0.40 4.35 -11.77
C TYR A 70 -0.11 3.24 -10.75
N SER A 71 1.11 3.19 -10.21
CA SER A 71 1.48 2.22 -9.18
C SER A 71 0.67 2.37 -7.89
N MET A 72 0.40 3.62 -7.47
CA MET A 72 -0.43 3.91 -6.29
C MET A 72 -1.87 3.45 -6.49
N GLN A 73 -2.45 3.73 -7.67
CA GLN A 73 -3.80 3.29 -8.02
C GLN A 73 -3.90 1.75 -8.04
N LEU A 74 -2.90 1.07 -8.61
CA LEU A 74 -2.87 -0.39 -8.63
C LEU A 74 -2.80 -0.97 -7.21
N ASN A 75 -1.93 -0.41 -6.36
CA ASN A 75 -1.80 -0.85 -4.97
C ASN A 75 -3.08 -0.58 -4.17
N ALA A 76 -3.72 0.59 -4.36
CA ALA A 76 -5.00 0.90 -3.72
C ALA A 76 -6.10 -0.08 -4.13
N SER A 77 -6.19 -0.43 -5.42
CA SER A 77 -7.12 -1.46 -5.90
C SER A 77 -6.83 -2.84 -5.30
N ARG A 78 -5.55 -3.22 -5.21
CA ARG A 78 -5.13 -4.48 -4.58
C ARG A 78 -5.53 -4.55 -3.11
N ILE A 79 -5.28 -3.49 -2.35
CA ILE A 79 -5.64 -3.41 -0.92
C ILE A 79 -7.16 -3.54 -0.75
N LYS A 80 -7.96 -2.88 -1.60
CA LYS A 80 -9.43 -3.02 -1.56
C LYS A 80 -9.90 -4.45 -1.77
N VAL A 81 -9.28 -5.18 -2.70
CA VAL A 81 -9.61 -6.59 -2.92
C VAL A 81 -9.24 -7.44 -1.69
N LEU A 82 -8.07 -7.21 -1.11
CA LEU A 82 -7.64 -7.93 0.10
C LEU A 82 -8.54 -7.63 1.30
N GLN A 83 -8.97 -6.39 1.48
CA GLN A 83 -9.94 -6.00 2.51
C GLN A 83 -11.27 -6.71 2.31
N ALA A 84 -11.80 -6.72 1.08
CA ALA A 84 -13.05 -7.43 0.79
C ALA A 84 -12.94 -8.95 1.02
N GLN A 85 -11.78 -9.55 0.77
CA GLN A 85 -11.51 -10.95 1.10
C GLN A 85 -11.47 -11.20 2.61
N ASP A 86 -10.79 -10.34 3.36
CA ASP A 86 -10.71 -10.42 4.82
C ASP A 86 -12.10 -10.25 5.46
N ASP A 87 -12.87 -9.26 4.99
CA ASP A 87 -14.25 -9.04 5.42
C ASP A 87 -15.14 -10.26 5.17
N LEU A 88 -14.96 -10.95 4.04
CA LEU A 88 -15.71 -12.16 3.71
C LEU A 88 -15.35 -13.31 4.66
N VAL A 89 -14.06 -13.53 4.91
CA VAL A 89 -13.59 -14.57 5.83
C VAL A 89 -14.07 -14.30 7.25
N ASN A 90 -13.99 -13.04 7.70
CA ASN A 90 -14.49 -12.64 9.02
C ASN A 90 -16.01 -12.84 9.13
N LYS A 91 -16.79 -12.48 8.09
CA LYS A 91 -18.23 -12.78 8.06
C LYS A 91 -18.52 -14.28 8.13
N MET A 92 -17.81 -15.08 7.35
CA MET A 92 -17.96 -16.54 7.39
C MET A 92 -17.66 -17.10 8.79
N LYS A 93 -16.61 -16.58 9.44
CA LYS A 93 -16.28 -16.93 10.83
C LYS A 93 -17.41 -16.54 11.78
N ASP A 94 -17.90 -15.31 11.68
CA ASP A 94 -18.96 -14.80 12.56
C ASP A 94 -20.27 -15.57 12.37
N ASP A 95 -20.61 -15.96 11.14
CA ASP A 95 -21.80 -16.77 10.86
C ASP A 95 -21.64 -18.19 11.40
N ALA A 96 -20.47 -18.82 11.22
CA ALA A 96 -20.18 -20.12 11.85
C ALA A 96 -20.21 -20.03 13.39
N MET A 97 -19.74 -18.93 13.98
CA MET A 97 -19.84 -18.69 15.42
C MET A 97 -21.29 -18.57 15.89
N LYS A 98 -22.17 -17.93 15.12
CA LYS A 98 -23.61 -17.88 15.42
C LYS A 98 -24.24 -19.27 15.34
N GLU A 99 -23.88 -20.08 14.36
CA GLU A 99 -24.36 -21.46 14.27
C GLU A 99 -23.89 -22.32 15.46
N LEU A 100 -22.66 -22.12 15.93
CA LEU A 100 -22.15 -22.80 17.13
C LEU A 100 -22.95 -22.46 18.40
N LEU A 101 -23.51 -21.24 18.51
CA LEU A 101 -24.42 -20.89 19.62
C LEU A 101 -25.73 -21.70 19.58
N LEU A 102 -26.17 -22.16 18.41
CA LEU A 102 -27.37 -23.00 18.31
C LEU A 102 -27.12 -24.43 18.80
N VAL A 103 -25.88 -24.93 18.73
CA VAL A 103 -25.53 -26.29 19.18
C VAL A 103 -25.81 -26.48 20.66
N SER A 104 -25.60 -25.45 21.50
CA SER A 104 -25.88 -25.54 22.94
C SER A 104 -27.38 -25.71 23.27
N HIS A 105 -28.28 -25.36 22.35
CA HIS A 105 -29.72 -25.52 22.56
C HIS A 105 -30.15 -26.99 22.48
N ASN A 106 -29.45 -27.80 21.68
CA ASN A 106 -29.71 -29.23 21.57
C ASN A 106 -28.99 -30.00 22.68
N HIS A 107 -29.70 -30.24 23.79
CA HIS A 107 -29.14 -30.82 25.01
C HIS A 107 -28.47 -32.18 24.80
N HIS A 108 -28.99 -33.03 23.90
CA HIS A 108 -28.43 -34.37 23.67
C HIS A 108 -27.14 -34.32 22.85
N GLU A 109 -27.13 -33.56 21.75
CA GLU A 109 -25.93 -33.38 20.91
C GLU A 109 -24.83 -32.64 21.66
N TYR A 110 -25.19 -31.59 22.41
CA TYR A 110 -24.26 -30.82 23.22
C TYR A 110 -23.63 -31.65 24.34
N LYS A 111 -24.41 -32.53 25.00
CA LYS A 111 -23.90 -33.45 26.02
C LYS A 111 -22.86 -34.44 25.46
N ASN A 112 -23.11 -34.97 24.26
CA ASN A 112 -22.14 -35.85 23.58
C ASN A 112 -20.88 -35.08 23.17
N LEU A 113 -21.03 -33.86 22.64
CA LEU A 113 -19.92 -32.99 22.29
C LEU A 113 -19.04 -32.66 23.51
N LEU A 114 -19.65 -32.30 24.65
CA LEU A 114 -18.92 -32.03 25.90
C LEU A 114 -18.12 -33.24 26.37
N LYS A 115 -18.70 -34.46 26.28
CA LYS A 115 -18.00 -35.70 26.60
C LYS A 115 -16.74 -35.86 25.75
N ASP A 116 -16.89 -35.72 24.44
CA ASP A 116 -15.79 -35.94 23.49
C ASP A 116 -14.68 -34.90 23.67
N LEU A 117 -15.03 -33.64 23.95
CA LEU A 117 -14.08 -32.57 24.26
C LEU A 117 -13.31 -32.82 25.57
N ILE A 118 -13.98 -33.30 26.62
CA ILE A 118 -13.33 -33.67 27.89
C ILE A 118 -12.37 -34.84 27.65
N VAL A 119 -12.80 -35.90 26.97
CA VAL A 119 -11.94 -37.05 26.64
C VAL A 119 -10.74 -36.62 25.79
N GLN A 120 -10.93 -35.76 24.80
CA GLN A 120 -9.85 -35.20 23.99
C GLN A 120 -8.83 -34.43 24.85
N GLY A 121 -9.29 -33.63 25.81
CA GLY A 121 -8.42 -32.93 26.76
C GLY A 121 -7.62 -33.88 27.64
N LEU A 122 -8.27 -34.89 28.21
CA LEU A 122 -7.62 -35.91 29.05
C LEU A 122 -6.54 -36.69 28.28
N LEU A 123 -6.82 -37.08 27.03
CA LEU A 123 -5.86 -37.77 26.16
C LEU A 123 -4.64 -36.91 25.79
N ARG A 124 -4.79 -35.58 25.78
CA ARG A 124 -3.70 -34.63 25.54
C ARG A 124 -2.86 -34.38 26.78
N LEU A 125 -3.49 -34.27 27.96
CA LEU A 125 -2.80 -34.02 29.24
C LEU A 125 -2.09 -35.26 29.78
N LYS A 126 -2.77 -36.42 29.77
CA LYS A 126 -2.26 -37.70 30.30
C LYS A 126 -1.80 -37.64 31.76
N GLU A 127 -2.49 -36.86 32.58
CA GLU A 127 -2.21 -36.72 34.00
C GLU A 127 -3.17 -37.56 34.84
N PRO A 128 -2.74 -38.04 36.03
CA PRO A 128 -3.58 -38.87 36.90
C PRO A 128 -4.70 -38.07 37.58
N ALA A 129 -4.53 -36.75 37.75
CA ALA A 129 -5.51 -35.85 38.33
C ALA A 129 -5.60 -34.56 37.50
N VAL A 130 -6.81 -34.10 37.20
CA VAL A 130 -7.08 -32.93 36.36
C VAL A 130 -8.15 -32.05 36.99
N LEU A 131 -7.90 -30.74 37.02
CA LEU A 131 -8.89 -29.73 37.40
C LEU A 131 -9.64 -29.26 36.14
N LEU A 132 -10.94 -29.52 36.08
CA LEU A 132 -11.82 -29.13 34.97
C LEU A 132 -12.55 -27.84 35.31
N ARG A 133 -12.36 -26.83 34.47
CA ARG A 133 -13.07 -25.55 34.55
C ARG A 133 -14.13 -25.46 33.46
N CYS A 134 -15.38 -25.18 33.84
CA CYS A 134 -16.49 -25.04 32.91
C CYS A 134 -17.22 -23.70 33.11
N ARG A 135 -18.18 -23.40 32.21
CA ARG A 135 -19.13 -22.30 32.43
C ARG A 135 -20.13 -22.68 33.51
N LYS A 136 -20.65 -21.69 34.22
CA LYS A 136 -21.62 -21.90 35.31
C LYS A 136 -22.91 -22.59 34.83
N GLU A 137 -23.36 -22.27 33.62
CA GLU A 137 -24.57 -22.84 33.00
C GLU A 137 -24.40 -24.32 32.60
N ASP A 138 -23.16 -24.72 32.28
CA ASP A 138 -22.83 -26.07 31.82
C ASP A 138 -22.55 -27.05 32.96
N HIS A 139 -22.54 -26.57 34.22
CA HIS A 139 -22.11 -27.35 35.38
C HIS A 139 -22.85 -28.69 35.51
N HIS A 140 -24.18 -28.66 35.47
CA HIS A 140 -25.01 -29.87 35.55
C HIS A 140 -24.79 -30.84 34.37
N HIS A 141 -24.54 -30.30 33.17
CA HIS A 141 -24.26 -31.10 31.98
C HIS A 141 -22.91 -31.82 32.13
N VAL A 142 -21.89 -31.10 32.59
CA VAL A 142 -20.54 -31.64 32.83
C VAL A 142 -20.59 -32.74 33.88
N GLU A 143 -21.21 -32.50 35.04
CA GLU A 143 -21.36 -33.52 36.10
C GLU A 143 -21.98 -34.82 35.59
N SER A 144 -23.02 -34.68 34.74
CA SER A 144 -23.72 -35.84 34.17
C SER A 144 -22.89 -36.64 33.15
N VAL A 145 -21.78 -36.09 32.66
CA VAL A 145 -20.91 -36.67 31.61
C VAL A 145 -19.59 -37.20 32.18
N LEU A 146 -19.13 -36.68 33.33
CA LEU A 146 -17.84 -37.00 33.92
C LEU A 146 -17.57 -38.51 34.07
N HIS A 147 -18.55 -39.27 34.58
CA HIS A 147 -18.40 -40.73 34.74
C HIS A 147 -18.19 -41.43 33.39
N SER A 148 -18.97 -41.05 32.37
CA SER A 148 -18.84 -41.63 31.03
C SER A 148 -17.50 -41.25 30.39
N ALA A 149 -17.04 -40.02 30.58
CA ALA A 149 -15.77 -39.53 30.03
C ALA A 149 -14.55 -40.21 30.68
N LYS A 150 -14.58 -40.44 32.00
CA LYS A 150 -13.52 -41.18 32.72
C LYS A 150 -13.35 -42.59 32.18
N HIS A 151 -14.46 -43.31 32.03
CA HIS A 151 -14.44 -44.67 31.53
C HIS A 151 -13.95 -44.73 30.06
N GLU A 152 -14.40 -43.79 29.23
CA GLU A 152 -13.97 -43.71 27.83
C GLU A 152 -12.48 -43.37 27.69
N TYR A 153 -11.95 -42.47 28.53
CA TYR A 153 -10.52 -42.20 28.59
C TYR A 153 -9.73 -43.43 29.04
N ALA A 154 -10.14 -44.08 30.14
CA ALA A 154 -9.46 -45.27 30.67
C ALA A 154 -9.41 -46.41 29.63
N SER A 155 -10.51 -46.62 28.89
CA SER A 155 -10.60 -47.59 27.80
C SER A 155 -9.69 -47.24 26.61
N LYS A 156 -9.60 -45.96 26.23
CA LYS A 156 -8.74 -45.52 25.09
C LYS A 156 -7.25 -45.45 25.44
N ALA A 157 -6.92 -45.10 26.68
CA ALA A 157 -5.55 -44.93 27.14
C ALA A 157 -4.95 -46.20 27.75
N ASP A 158 -5.77 -47.21 28.07
CA ASP A 158 -5.41 -48.43 28.81
C ASP A 158 -4.77 -48.13 30.19
N VAL A 159 -5.36 -47.15 30.89
CA VAL A 159 -4.88 -46.62 32.19
C VAL A 159 -6.05 -46.54 33.17
N HIS A 160 -5.74 -46.48 34.47
CA HIS A 160 -6.75 -46.23 35.50
C HIS A 160 -7.51 -44.92 35.28
N GLU A 161 -8.74 -44.86 35.82
CA GLU A 161 -9.58 -43.66 35.71
C GLU A 161 -8.92 -42.45 36.39
N PRO A 162 -8.80 -41.30 35.71
CA PRO A 162 -8.21 -40.11 36.28
C PRO A 162 -9.14 -39.46 37.30
N GLU A 163 -8.56 -38.84 38.32
CA GLU A 163 -9.27 -37.99 39.26
C GLU A 163 -9.60 -36.64 38.61
N ILE A 164 -10.87 -36.41 38.29
CA ILE A 164 -11.32 -35.14 37.70
C ILE A 164 -12.04 -34.32 38.77
N PHE A 165 -11.50 -33.16 39.11
CA PHE A 165 -12.09 -32.19 40.04
C PHE A 165 -12.75 -31.07 39.23
N VAL A 166 -14.00 -30.70 39.55
CA VAL A 166 -14.64 -29.54 38.93
C VAL A 166 -14.33 -28.29 39.76
N ASP A 167 -13.82 -27.24 39.12
CA ASP A 167 -13.56 -25.95 39.76
C ASP A 167 -14.90 -25.25 40.06
N HIS A 168 -15.19 -25.05 41.35
CA HIS A 168 -16.41 -24.37 41.83
C HIS A 168 -16.20 -22.89 42.17
N ASP A 169 -14.94 -22.43 42.20
CA ASP A 169 -14.55 -21.08 42.63
C ASP A 169 -14.32 -20.16 41.42
N VAL A 170 -13.74 -20.69 40.34
CA VAL A 170 -13.43 -19.92 39.12
C VAL A 170 -14.12 -20.54 37.92
N TYR A 171 -15.16 -19.89 37.39
CA TYR A 171 -15.87 -20.32 36.19
C TYR A 171 -15.32 -19.66 34.91
N LEU A 172 -15.53 -20.30 33.76
CA LEU A 172 -15.33 -19.65 32.47
C LEU A 172 -16.34 -18.52 32.24
N PRO A 173 -15.99 -17.50 31.43
CA PRO A 173 -16.93 -16.45 31.02
C PRO A 173 -18.24 -17.04 30.45
N PRO A 174 -19.38 -16.35 30.62
CA PRO A 174 -20.66 -16.82 30.09
C PRO A 174 -20.64 -16.91 28.56
N ALA A 175 -21.64 -17.58 27.98
CA ALA A 175 -21.77 -17.66 26.53
C ALA A 175 -21.79 -16.25 25.91
N PRO A 176 -21.07 -16.03 24.79
CA PRO A 176 -21.11 -14.75 24.11
C PRO A 176 -22.55 -14.44 23.69
N SER A 177 -23.06 -13.31 24.15
CA SER A 177 -24.40 -12.85 23.76
C SER A 177 -24.36 -12.30 22.33
N HIS A 178 -25.50 -12.28 21.62
CA HIS A 178 -25.60 -11.66 20.28
C HIS A 178 -25.16 -10.18 20.24
N HIS A 179 -25.01 -9.52 21.40
CA HIS A 179 -24.59 -8.13 21.52
C HIS A 179 -23.13 -7.93 21.95
N ASP A 180 -22.45 -8.96 22.45
CA ASP A 180 -21.05 -8.83 22.85
C ASP A 180 -20.14 -9.24 21.70
N ALA A 181 -19.95 -8.30 20.78
CA ALA A 181 -18.85 -8.35 19.83
C ALA A 181 -17.55 -8.42 20.64
N HIS A 182 -16.96 -9.62 20.71
CA HIS A 182 -15.58 -9.89 21.11
C HIS A 182 -14.94 -8.80 21.96
N GLY A 183 -15.24 -8.79 23.26
CA GLY A 183 -14.36 -8.16 24.22
C GLY A 183 -12.97 -8.78 24.03
N GLN A 184 -12.03 -8.00 23.49
CA GLN A 184 -10.61 -8.30 23.60
C GLN A 184 -10.28 -8.27 25.08
N PHE A 185 -10.37 -9.43 25.73
CA PHE A 185 -9.76 -9.63 27.02
C PHE A 185 -8.27 -9.84 26.76
N TRP A 186 -7.53 -8.74 26.84
CA TRP A 186 -6.07 -8.72 26.96
C TRP A 186 -5.65 -9.26 28.32
#